data_AF-L0HKC3-F1
#
_entry.id   AF-L0HKC3-F1
#
_cell.length_a   1.000
_cell.length_b   1.000
_cell.length_c   1.000
_cell.angle_alpha   90.00
_cell.angle_beta   90.00
_cell.angle_gamma   90.00
#
_symmetry.space_group_name_H-M   'P 1'
#
loop_
_entity.id
_entity.type
_entity.pdbx_description
1 polymer ?
#
loop_
_entity_poly.entity_id
_entity_poly.type
_entity_poly.pdbx_seq_one_letter_code
_entity_poly.pdbx_strand_id
1 'polypeptide(L)'
;MKETTKELLKQFERDYEIYVSATEALTYWILYARVTRESDPETRHFHHGLKYVSGPGQDGNVLVLRDPFISDSYSVEDWGKMETIDDFVEKGLARILEEKETMAGMPAGGCGTGCA
;
A
#
# COMPACT_ATOMS: atom_id res chain seq x y z
N MET A 1 -2.36 -16.54 8.48
CA MET A 1 -1.60 -15.40 9.01
C MET A 1 -1.23 -15.64 10.47
N LYS A 2 0.03 -15.47 10.83
CA LYS A 2 0.53 -15.64 12.20
C LYS A 2 0.08 -14.50 13.12
N GLU A 3 0.03 -14.75 14.43
CA GLU A 3 -0.31 -13.70 15.41
C GLU A 3 0.73 -12.57 15.41
N THR A 4 2.01 -12.91 15.26
CA THR A 4 3.12 -11.96 15.13
C THR A 4 2.91 -10.98 13.98
N THR A 5 2.33 -11.43 12.87
CA THR A 5 2.02 -10.57 11.71
C THR A 5 0.87 -9.61 12.00
N LYS A 6 -0.13 -10.03 12.78
CA LYS A 6 -1.21 -9.12 13.22
C LYS A 6 -0.69 -8.06 14.18
N GLU A 7 0.22 -8.44 15.07
CA GLU A 7 0.91 -7.50 15.97
C GLU A 7 1.78 -6.52 15.18
N LEU A 8 2.52 -7.00 14.18
CA LEU A 8 3.30 -6.18 13.26
C LEU A 8 2.43 -5.13 12.56
N LEU A 9 1.27 -5.53 12.03
CA LEU A 9 0.33 -4.59 11.40
C LEU A 9 -0.11 -3.50 12.39
N LYS A 10 -0.55 -3.87 13.60
CA LYS A 10 -0.98 -2.90 14.62
C LYS A 10 0.15 -1.96 15.05
N GLN A 11 1.37 -2.48 15.15
CA GLN A 11 2.55 -1.69 15.50
C GLN A 11 2.86 -0.69 14.38
N PHE A 12 2.85 -1.16 13.13
CA PHE A 12 3.03 -0.32 11.95
C PHE A 12 1.99 0.81 11.88
N GLU A 13 0.72 0.53 12.17
CA GLU A 13 -0.32 1.56 12.20
C GLU A 13 -0.03 2.68 13.22
N ARG A 14 0.49 2.31 14.39
CA ARG A 14 0.83 3.26 15.46
C ARG A 14 2.08 4.07 15.14
N ASP A 15 3.10 3.43 14.58
CA ASP A 15 4.40 4.06 14.35
C ASP A 15 4.35 5.06 13.19
N TYR A 16 3.54 4.78 12.17
CA TYR A 16 3.52 5.57 10.94
C TYR A 16 2.21 6.33 10.71
N GLU A 17 1.21 6.19 11.58
CA GLU A 17 -0.12 6.79 11.44
C GLU A 17 -0.79 6.43 10.08
N ILE A 18 -0.54 5.21 9.61
CA ILE A 18 -1.12 4.63 8.39
C ILE A 18 -2.11 3.55 8.81
N TYR A 19 -3.34 3.57 8.30
CA TYR A 19 -4.25 2.43 8.51
C TYR A 19 -3.87 1.30 7.55
N VAL A 20 -3.67 0.08 8.05
CA VAL A 20 -3.28 -1.08 7.24
C VAL A 20 -4.07 -2.32 7.64
N SER A 21 -4.56 -3.04 6.64
CA SER A 21 -5.26 -4.32 6.84
C SER A 21 -4.78 -5.35 5.84
N ALA A 22 -4.68 -6.61 6.28
CA ALA A 22 -4.33 -7.73 5.42
C ALA A 22 -5.41 -8.80 5.49
N THR A 23 -5.76 -9.38 4.35
CA THR A 23 -6.76 -10.45 4.21
C THR A 23 -6.13 -11.64 3.51
N GLU A 24 -6.29 -12.82 4.12
CA GLU A 24 -5.92 -14.11 3.53
C GLU A 24 -7.18 -14.80 3.01
N ALA A 25 -7.27 -15.01 1.70
CA ALA A 25 -8.25 -15.87 1.08
C ALA A 25 -7.58 -17.17 0.59
N LEU A 26 -8.38 -18.15 0.16
CA LEU A 26 -7.88 -19.45 -0.29
C LEU A 26 -6.88 -19.34 -1.44
N THR A 27 -7.11 -18.41 -2.37
CA THR A 27 -6.35 -18.28 -3.62
C THR A 27 -5.60 -16.97 -3.77
N TYR A 28 -5.79 -16.03 -2.85
CA TYR A 28 -5.18 -14.71 -2.92
C TYR A 28 -5.00 -14.08 -1.55
N TRP A 29 -4.11 -13.11 -1.49
CA TRP A 29 -3.86 -12.24 -0.36
C TRP A 29 -4.10 -10.80 -0.78
N ILE A 30 -4.65 -10.01 0.13
CA ILE A 30 -4.84 -8.58 -0.05
C ILE A 30 -4.11 -7.87 1.08
N LEU A 31 -3.32 -6.86 0.73
CA LEU A 31 -2.84 -5.87 1.67
C LEU A 31 -3.41 -4.53 1.24
N TYR A 32 -4.08 -3.85 2.16
CA TYR A 32 -4.69 -2.56 1.92
C TYR A 32 -4.13 -1.56 2.93
N ALA A 33 -3.72 -0.40 2.44
CA ALA A 33 -3.25 0.70 3.26
C ALA A 33 -3.93 2.01 2.88
N ARG A 34 -4.13 2.87 3.88
CA ARG A 34 -4.64 4.22 3.72
C ARG A 34 -3.64 5.18 4.34
N VAL A 35 -2.89 5.85 3.48
CA VAL A 35 -1.83 6.79 3.85
C VAL A 35 -2.44 8.20 3.91
N THR A 36 -2.31 8.86 5.06
CA THR A 36 -2.79 10.24 5.22
C THR A 36 -1.80 11.19 4.55
N ARG A 37 -2.27 12.12 3.70
CA ARG A 37 -1.40 13.18 3.16
C ARG A 37 -1.19 14.26 4.23
N GLU A 38 0.06 14.51 4.57
CA GLU A 38 0.45 15.53 5.56
C GLU A 38 0.40 16.97 5.00
N SER A 39 0.18 17.15 3.70
CA SER A 39 0.51 18.40 3.00
C SER A 39 -0.44 19.60 3.17
N ASP A 40 -1.58 19.48 3.87
CA ASP A 40 -2.40 20.66 4.22
C ASP A 40 -3.39 20.34 5.37
N PRO A 41 -3.53 21.18 6.41
CA PRO A 41 -4.59 21.07 7.41
C PRO A 41 -6.00 20.97 6.81
N GLU A 42 -6.26 21.59 5.65
CA GLU A 42 -7.54 21.49 4.93
C GLU A 42 -7.67 20.18 4.11
N THR A 43 -6.56 19.55 3.74
CA THR A 43 -6.54 18.29 2.97
C THR A 43 -6.34 17.05 3.83
N ARG A 44 -6.42 17.14 5.17
CA ARG A 44 -6.32 15.99 6.09
C ARG A 44 -7.33 14.86 5.79
N HIS A 45 -8.35 15.14 5.00
CA HIS A 45 -9.35 14.18 4.53
C HIS A 45 -8.98 13.48 3.21
N PHE A 46 -7.92 13.91 2.52
CA PHE A 46 -7.40 13.23 1.34
C PHE A 46 -6.41 12.16 1.79
N HIS A 47 -6.83 10.91 1.63
CA HIS A 47 -5.99 9.76 1.88
C HIS A 47 -5.65 9.10 0.56
N HIS A 48 -4.40 8.67 0.45
CA HIS A 48 -3.97 7.84 -0.66
C HIS A 48 -4.24 6.38 -0.31
N GLY A 49 -5.07 5.73 -1.13
CA GLY A 49 -5.39 4.32 -0.96
C GLY A 49 -4.38 3.47 -1.71
N LEU A 50 -3.80 2.48 -1.03
CA LEU A 50 -2.94 1.49 -1.67
C LEU A 50 -3.56 0.12 -1.49
N LYS A 51 -3.68 -0.61 -2.59
CA LYS A 51 -4.15 -2.01 -2.55
C LYS A 51 -3.19 -2.87 -3.33
N TYR A 52 -2.68 -3.88 -2.65
CA TYR A 52 -1.80 -4.90 -3.19
C TYR A 52 -2.55 -6.23 -3.21
N VAL A 53 -2.48 -6.94 -4.32
CA VAL A 53 -3.08 -8.27 -4.47
C VAL A 53 -2.05 -9.23 -5.03
N SER A 54 -1.85 -10.34 -4.34
CA SER A 54 -1.01 -11.44 -4.81
C SER A 54 -1.61 -12.76 -4.33
N GLY A 55 -0.89 -13.87 -4.44
CA GLY A 55 -1.37 -15.14 -3.91
C GLY A 55 -0.36 -16.28 -4.06
N PRO A 56 -0.70 -17.46 -3.54
CA PRO A 56 0.11 -18.65 -3.69
C PRO A 56 0.34 -18.95 -5.18
N GLY A 57 1.60 -19.18 -5.57
CA GLY A 57 1.96 -19.53 -6.94
C GLY A 57 1.93 -18.39 -7.95
N GLN A 58 1.89 -17.13 -7.50
CA GLN A 58 2.05 -15.96 -8.38
C GLN A 58 3.52 -15.60 -8.65
N ASP A 59 4.48 -16.40 -8.21
CA ASP A 59 5.92 -16.22 -8.42
C ASP A 59 6.45 -14.81 -8.07
N GLY A 60 5.85 -14.17 -7.07
CA GLY A 60 6.24 -12.83 -6.63
C GLY A 60 5.51 -11.68 -7.33
N ASN A 61 4.64 -11.96 -8.31
CA ASN A 61 3.84 -10.95 -8.98
C ASN A 61 2.78 -10.37 -8.05
N VAL A 62 2.69 -9.04 -8.04
CA VAL A 62 1.74 -8.28 -7.23
C VAL A 62 1.02 -7.27 -8.11
N LEU A 63 -0.30 -7.30 -8.06
CA LEU A 63 -1.15 -6.25 -8.60
C LEU A 63 -1.17 -5.08 -7.62
N VAL A 64 -0.76 -3.92 -8.10
CA VAL A 64 -0.70 -2.68 -7.32
C VAL A 64 -1.74 -1.71 -7.86
N LEU A 65 -2.71 -1.38 -7.03
CA LEU A 65 -3.73 -0.37 -7.31
C LEU A 65 -3.44 0.83 -6.41
N ARG A 66 -3.08 1.95 -7.03
CA ARG A 66 -2.90 3.25 -6.38
C ARG A 66 -4.21 4.03 -6.52
N ASP A 67 -4.74 4.51 -5.42
CA ASP A 67 -6.05 5.14 -5.27
C ASP A 67 -7.22 4.33 -5.88
N PRO A 68 -7.50 3.11 -5.39
CA PRO A 68 -8.55 2.24 -5.93
C PRO A 68 -9.98 2.80 -5.81
N PHE A 69 -10.18 3.91 -5.09
CA PHE A 69 -11.49 4.60 -5.01
C PHE A 69 -11.64 5.72 -6.05
N ILE A 70 -10.54 6.10 -6.70
CA ILE A 70 -10.47 7.21 -7.67
C ILE A 70 -10.16 6.66 -9.07
N SER A 71 -9.39 5.58 -9.16
CA SER A 71 -8.96 4.98 -10.43
C SER A 71 -8.93 3.46 -10.36
N ASP A 72 -9.32 2.82 -11.47
CA ASP A 72 -9.18 1.38 -11.70
C ASP A 72 -7.82 1.01 -12.31
N SER A 73 -6.93 2.00 -12.51
CA SER A 73 -5.58 1.76 -13.03
C SER A 73 -4.79 0.87 -12.07
N TYR A 74 -4.11 -0.13 -12.63
CA TYR A 74 -3.21 -1.01 -11.89
C TYR A 74 -1.86 -1.14 -12.59
N SER A 75 -0.83 -1.43 -11.81
CA SER A 75 0.46 -1.91 -12.29
C SER A 75 0.72 -3.32 -11.76
N VAL A 76 1.59 -4.05 -12.45
CA VAL A 76 2.12 -5.32 -11.94
C VAL A 76 3.56 -5.07 -11.52
N GLU A 77 3.89 -5.46 -10.29
CA GLU A 77 5.24 -5.38 -9.75
C GLU A 77 5.73 -6.79 -9.40
N ASP A 78 7.02 -7.03 -9.59
CA ASP A 78 7.70 -8.23 -9.10
C ASP A 78 8.33 -7.91 -7.74
N TRP A 79 7.85 -8.60 -6.71
CA TRP A 79 8.35 -8.47 -5.34
C TRP A 79 9.27 -9.63 -4.95
N GLY A 80 9.62 -10.49 -5.92
CA GLY A 80 10.35 -11.73 -5.71
C GLY A 80 9.53 -12.78 -4.97
N LYS A 81 10.07 -13.99 -4.82
CA LYS A 81 9.37 -15.14 -4.24
C LYS A 81 8.69 -14.81 -2.90
N MET A 82 7.41 -15.17 -2.78
CA MET A 82 6.61 -15.08 -1.56
C MET A 82 5.84 -16.39 -1.44
N GLU A 83 6.01 -17.10 -0.33
CA GLU A 83 5.39 -18.41 -0.12
C GLU A 83 4.19 -18.31 0.82
N THR A 84 4.15 -17.28 1.64
CA THR A 84 3.11 -17.07 2.66
C THR A 84 2.56 -15.65 2.65
N ILE A 85 1.38 -15.46 3.26
CA ILE A 85 0.85 -14.13 3.50
C ILE A 85 1.78 -13.29 4.39
N ASP A 86 2.52 -13.92 5.30
CA ASP A 86 3.43 -13.20 6.19
C ASP A 86 4.56 -12.54 5.37
N ASP A 87 5.15 -13.26 4.39
CA ASP A 87 6.16 -12.71 3.47
C ASP A 87 5.59 -11.54 2.65
N PHE A 88 4.35 -11.70 2.19
CA PHE A 88 3.64 -10.67 1.42
C PHE A 88 3.37 -9.41 2.25
N VAL A 89 2.98 -9.58 3.51
CA VAL A 89 2.77 -8.45 4.45
C VAL A 89 4.08 -7.74 4.72
N GLU A 90 5.15 -8.45 5.07
CA GLU A 90 6.45 -7.84 5.36
C GLU A 90 6.97 -6.99 4.19
N LYS A 91 6.92 -7.54 2.97
CA LYS A 91 7.32 -6.80 1.75
C LYS A 91 6.38 -5.64 1.45
N GLY A 92 5.07 -5.84 1.60
CA GLY A 92 4.09 -4.80 1.33
C GLY A 92 4.20 -3.62 2.29
N LEU A 93 4.49 -3.86 3.57
CA LEU A 93 4.73 -2.80 4.56
C LEU A 93 5.94 -1.93 4.18
N ALA A 94 7.04 -2.54 3.70
CA ALA A 94 8.19 -1.78 3.22
C ALA A 94 7.81 -0.88 2.02
N ARG A 95 7.04 -1.38 1.06
CA ARG A 95 6.57 -0.58 -0.08
C ARG A 95 5.63 0.55 0.32
N ILE A 96 4.76 0.33 1.31
CA ILE A 96 3.88 1.39 1.84
C ILE A 96 4.70 2.54 2.44
N LEU A 97 5.82 2.23 3.12
CA LEU A 97 6.72 3.25 3.64
C LEU A 97 7.41 4.03 2.52
N GLU A 98 7.95 3.33 1.53
CA GLU A 98 8.58 3.98 0.35
C GLU A 98 7.60 4.93 -0.36
N GLU A 99 6.35 4.50 -0.53
CA GLU A 99 5.31 5.34 -1.15
C GLU A 99 4.94 6.53 -0.26
N LYS A 100 4.81 6.34 1.07
CA LYS A 100 4.59 7.45 2.02
C LYS A 100 5.72 8.48 1.93
N GLU A 101 6.98 8.04 1.92
CA GLU A 101 8.14 8.93 1.81
C GLU A 101 8.16 9.67 0.47
N THR A 102 7.86 8.98 -0.63
CA THR A 102 7.73 9.57 -1.96
C THR A 102 6.65 10.65 -1.99
N MET A 103 5.51 10.41 -1.32
CA MET A 103 4.43 11.39 -1.20
C MET A 103 4.81 12.59 -0.32
N ALA A 104 5.56 12.39 0.77
CA ALA A 104 6.04 13.46 1.63
C ALA A 104 7.08 14.35 0.92
N GLY A 105 7.89 13.76 0.03
CA GLY A 105 8.85 14.48 -0.80
C GLY A 105 8.25 15.21 -2.01
N MET A 106 6.98 14.95 -2.35
CA MET A 106 6.30 15.65 -3.44
C MET A 106 5.75 17.00 -2.96
N PRO A 107 6.12 18.13 -3.59
CA PRO A 107 5.50 19.42 -3.29
C PRO A 107 3.99 19.32 -3.53
N ALA A 108 3.21 19.92 -2.65
CA ALA A 108 1.76 20.06 -2.74
C ALA A 108 1.38 20.95 -3.95
N GLY A 109 1.51 20.43 -5.16
CA GLY A 109 1.30 21.20 -6.38
C GLY A 109 2.07 20.60 -7.55
N GLY A 110 1.43 19.67 -8.24
CA GLY A 110 2.01 19.03 -9.42
C GLY A 110 0.97 18.37 -10.30
N CYS A 111 -0.14 19.05 -10.58
CA CYS A 111 -1.00 18.70 -11.71
C CYS A 111 -0.75 19.71 -12.82
N GLY A 112 -0.16 19.24 -13.93
CA GLY A 112 -0.29 19.85 -15.25
C GLY A 112 0.77 20.87 -15.66
N THR A 113 1.94 20.41 -16.10
CA THR A 113 2.58 21.04 -17.27
C THR A 113 1.75 20.69 -18.51
N GLY A 114 1.17 21.71 -19.14
CA GLY A 114 0.82 21.68 -20.57
C GLY A 114 -0.65 21.47 -20.91
N CYS A 115 -1.37 22.57 -21.13
CA CYS A 115 -2.44 22.66 -22.12
C CYS A 115 -2.34 24.04 -22.81
N ALA A 116 -2.01 24.00 -24.12
CA ALA A 116 -2.03 25.04 -25.17
C ALA A 116 -1.27 26.36 -24.95
#